data_AF-A0A9P0FR41-F1
#
_entry.id   AF-A0A9P0FR41-F1
#
_cell.length_a   1.000
_cell.length_b   1.000
_cell.length_c   1.000
_cell.angle_alpha   90.00
_cell.angle_beta   90.00
_cell.angle_gamma   90.00
#
_symmetry.space_group_name_H-M   'P 1'
#
loop_
_entity.id
_entity.type
_entity.pdbx_description
1 polymer ?
#
loop_
_entity_poly.entity_id
_entity_poly.type
_entity_poly.pdbx_seq_one_letter_code
_entity_poly.pdbx_strand_id
1 'polypeptide(L)'
;MADYKIILAVTILIAVVNAQRPFYAGLSPIGYPAVEGGLITNRFGEDTPYPIDARGDGNLINRLNQLPVDNQPFWYLNWRQYEDFRRNPQNWPQRPNNFIGF
;
A
#
# COMPACT_ATOMS: atom_id res chain seq x y z
N MET A 1 -3.45 59.20 -12.33
CA MET A 1 -2.27 58.85 -11.49
C MET A 1 -2.51 57.71 -10.51
N ALA A 2 -3.76 57.34 -10.19
CA ALA A 2 -4.06 56.19 -9.33
C ALA A 2 -4.14 54.87 -10.12
N ASP A 3 -4.65 54.91 -11.36
CA ASP A 3 -4.98 53.72 -12.14
C ASP A 3 -3.77 52.83 -12.45
N TYR A 4 -2.64 53.42 -12.83
CA TYR A 4 -1.41 52.65 -13.08
C TYR A 4 -0.85 52.01 -11.80
N LYS A 5 -1.08 52.63 -10.63
CA LYS A 5 -0.64 52.09 -9.33
C LYS A 5 -1.47 50.88 -8.94
N ILE A 6 -2.78 50.93 -9.22
CA ILE A 6 -3.69 49.81 -8.99
C ILE A 6 -3.31 48.64 -9.91
N ILE A 7 -3.07 48.91 -11.19
CA ILE A 7 -2.64 47.88 -12.15
C ILE A 7 -1.31 47.24 -11.71
N LEU A 8 -0.33 48.05 -11.29
CA LEU A 8 0.96 47.57 -10.79
C LEU A 8 0.80 46.70 -9.53
N ALA A 9 -0.05 47.12 -8.60
CA ALA A 9 -0.29 46.36 -7.36
C ALA A 9 -0.92 44.99 -7.66
N VAL A 10 -1.88 44.95 -8.59
CA VAL A 10 -2.54 43.71 -9.01
C VAL A 10 -1.58 42.78 -9.75
N THR A 11 -0.73 43.30 -10.64
CA THR A 11 0.24 42.46 -11.36
C THR A 11 1.30 41.87 -10.42
N ILE A 12 1.77 42.64 -9.43
CA ILE A 12 2.69 42.14 -8.40
C ILE A 12 2.04 41.05 -7.55
N LEU A 13 0.78 41.23 -7.14
CA LEU A 13 0.03 40.23 -6.37
C LEU A 13 -0.07 38.90 -7.15
N ILE A 14 -0.43 38.96 -8.43
CA ILE A 14 -0.55 37.78 -9.30
C ILE A 14 0.81 37.07 -9.43
N ALA A 15 1.90 37.81 -9.63
CA ALA A 15 3.23 37.24 -9.73
C ALA A 15 3.66 36.51 -8.44
N VAL A 16 3.38 37.11 -7.27
CA VAL A 16 3.70 36.50 -5.97
C VAL A 16 2.87 35.24 -5.73
N VAL A 17 1.57 35.24 -6.02
CA VAL A 17 0.71 34.07 -5.85
C VAL A 17 1.16 32.89 -6.73
N ASN A 18 1.53 33.16 -7.98
CA ASN A 18 2.04 32.11 -8.88
C ASN A 18 3.42 31.60 -8.46
N ALA A 19 4.21 32.40 -7.73
CA ALA A 19 5.51 31.99 -7.20
C ALA A 19 5.43 31.19 -5.88
N GLN A 20 4.25 31.10 -5.24
CA GLN A 20 4.10 30.40 -3.95
C GLN A 20 4.37 28.91 -4.02
N ARG A 21 4.21 28.28 -5.19
CA ARG A 21 4.52 26.85 -5.37
C ARG A 21 5.72 26.68 -6.31
N PRO A 22 6.86 26.17 -5.81
CA PRO A 22 7.99 25.89 -6.67
C PRO A 22 7.65 24.80 -7.69
N PHE A 23 8.16 24.95 -8.92
CA PHE A 23 7.93 24.01 -10.04
C PHE A 23 8.40 22.58 -9.74
N TYR A 24 9.32 22.40 -8.79
CA TYR A 24 9.83 21.09 -8.37
C TYR A 24 8.89 20.37 -7.38
N ALA A 25 7.93 21.08 -6.77
CA ALA A 25 6.90 20.44 -5.96
C ALA A 25 5.89 19.78 -6.91
N GLY A 26 5.98 18.45 -7.04
CA GLY A 26 5.06 17.67 -7.87
C GLY A 26 3.60 18.04 -7.59
N LEU A 27 2.75 18.02 -8.62
CA LEU A 27 1.38 18.51 -8.56
C LEU A 27 0.48 17.71 -7.61
N SER A 28 0.89 16.50 -7.26
CA SER A 28 0.17 15.57 -6.39
C SER A 28 -0.07 16.11 -4.98
N PRO A 29 -1.16 15.70 -4.31
CA PRO A 29 -1.41 16.00 -2.90
C PRO A 29 -0.23 15.58 -2.02
N ILE A 30 0.21 16.47 -1.13
CA ILE A 30 1.19 16.15 -0.08
C ILE A 30 0.46 15.29 0.94
N GLY A 31 0.88 14.03 1.11
CA GLY A 31 0.40 13.19 2.21
C GLY A 31 0.18 11.73 1.86
N TYR A 32 -0.04 11.38 0.59
CA TYR A 32 -0.24 9.99 0.20
C TYR A 32 0.41 9.67 -1.15
N PRO A 33 1.12 8.53 -1.27
CA PRO A 33 1.59 8.04 -2.56
C PRO A 33 0.39 7.75 -3.45
N ALA A 34 0.55 7.96 -4.76
CA ALA A 34 -0.45 7.54 -5.73
C ALA A 34 -0.62 6.02 -5.62
N VAL A 35 -1.79 5.58 -5.15
CA VAL A 35 -2.14 4.16 -5.18
C VAL A 35 -2.43 3.83 -6.63
N GLU A 36 -1.54 3.08 -7.28
CA GLU A 36 -1.80 2.56 -8.61
C GLU A 36 -3.03 1.64 -8.52
N GLY A 37 -4.18 2.15 -8.98
CA GLY A 37 -5.43 1.42 -9.06
C GLY A 37 -5.42 0.41 -10.21
N GLY A 38 -4.46 -0.51 -10.20
CA GLY A 38 -4.24 -1.45 -11.29
C GLY A 38 -3.52 -2.73 -10.87
N LEU A 39 -4.30 -3.80 -10.73
CA LEU A 39 -3.89 -5.19 -10.97
C LEU A 39 -2.78 -5.80 -10.09
N ILE A 40 -2.72 -5.48 -8.79
CA ILE A 40 -2.15 -6.44 -7.80
C ILE A 40 -3.29 -7.32 -7.25
N THR A 41 -4.18 -7.78 -8.12
CA THR A 41 -5.09 -8.85 -7.77
C THR A 41 -4.42 -10.12 -8.24
N ASN A 42 -4.08 -11.04 -7.33
CA ASN A 42 -3.63 -12.39 -7.66
C ASN A 42 -2.18 -12.56 -8.18
N ARG A 43 -1.26 -11.62 -7.91
CA ARG A 43 0.18 -11.80 -8.24
C ARG A 43 0.84 -12.97 -7.49
N PHE A 44 0.27 -13.35 -6.35
CA PHE A 44 0.81 -14.39 -5.48
C PHE A 44 0.00 -15.70 -5.54
N GLY A 45 -0.98 -15.81 -6.43
CA GLY A 45 -1.81 -17.01 -6.56
C GLY A 45 -2.85 -17.17 -5.45
N GLU A 46 -3.42 -16.08 -4.95
CA GLU A 46 -4.50 -16.03 -3.93
C GLU A 46 -5.71 -16.91 -4.29
N ASP A 47 -5.98 -17.09 -5.59
CA ASP A 47 -7.12 -17.91 -6.06
C ASP A 47 -6.75 -19.39 -6.32
N THR A 48 -5.49 -19.77 -6.10
CA THR A 48 -5.04 -21.16 -6.32
C THR A 48 -5.23 -22.01 -5.07
N PRO A 49 -5.52 -23.32 -5.18
CA PRO A 49 -5.67 -24.21 -4.03
C PRO A 49 -4.31 -24.60 -3.39
N TYR A 50 -3.31 -23.73 -3.52
CA TYR A 50 -1.92 -23.97 -3.16
C TYR A 50 -1.42 -22.89 -2.19
N PRO A 51 -0.34 -23.17 -1.43
CA PRO A 51 0.24 -22.18 -0.53
C PRO A 51 0.70 -20.93 -1.28
N ILE A 52 0.33 -19.75 -0.78
CA ILE A 52 0.79 -18.45 -1.31
C ILE A 52 2.32 -18.33 -1.29
N ASP A 53 2.98 -18.97 -0.31
CA ASP A 53 4.43 -18.97 -0.14
C ASP A 53 5.17 -19.70 -1.26
N ALA A 54 4.50 -20.63 -1.95
CA ALA A 54 5.04 -21.29 -3.13
C ALA A 54 5.00 -20.39 -4.39
N ARG A 55 4.33 -19.23 -4.33
CA ARG A 55 4.26 -18.22 -5.41
C ARG A 55 3.86 -18.80 -6.78
N GLY A 56 3.01 -19.83 -6.77
CA GLY A 56 2.58 -20.55 -7.97
C GLY A 56 3.59 -21.57 -8.54
N ASP A 57 4.71 -21.85 -7.87
CA ASP A 57 5.67 -22.88 -8.29
C ASP A 57 5.17 -24.30 -7.99
N GLY A 58 4.52 -24.91 -8.97
CA GLY A 58 4.06 -26.30 -8.88
C GLY A 58 5.19 -27.32 -8.73
N ASN A 59 6.40 -27.04 -9.24
CA ASN A 59 7.54 -27.95 -9.11
C ASN A 59 8.07 -28.00 -7.68
N LEU A 60 8.02 -26.88 -6.96
CA LEU A 60 8.31 -26.85 -5.53
C LEU A 60 7.30 -27.72 -4.77
N ILE A 61 6.01 -27.54 -5.01
CA ILE A 61 4.94 -28.31 -4.35
C ILE A 61 5.11 -29.81 -4.60
N ASN A 62 5.38 -30.20 -5.85
CA ASN A 62 5.62 -31.59 -6.19
C ASN A 62 6.82 -32.19 -5.45
N ARG A 63 7.92 -31.43 -5.31
CA ARG A 63 9.09 -31.85 -4.51
C ARG A 63 8.74 -32.00 -3.03
N LEU A 64 8.00 -31.04 -2.47
CA LEU A 64 7.58 -31.09 -1.06
C LEU A 64 6.67 -32.28 -0.77
N ASN A 65 5.76 -32.62 -1.69
CA ASN A 65 4.89 -33.80 -1.56
C ASN A 65 5.65 -35.14 -1.59
N GLN A 66 6.84 -35.18 -2.18
CA GLN A 66 7.70 -36.37 -2.21
C GLN A 66 8.54 -36.52 -0.93
N LEU A 67 8.67 -35.46 -0.13
CA LEU A 67 9.39 -35.52 1.14
C LEU A 67 8.53 -36.20 2.22
N PRO A 68 9.14 -37.00 3.11
CA PRO A 68 8.50 -37.44 4.35
C PRO A 68 7.99 -36.23 5.14
N VAL A 69 6.88 -36.40 5.86
CA VAL A 69 6.21 -35.32 6.61
C VAL A 69 7.18 -34.59 7.55
N ASP A 70 8.05 -35.33 8.23
CA ASP A 70 9.03 -34.77 9.17
C ASP A 70 10.09 -33.87 8.50
N ASN A 71 10.28 -34.03 7.19
CA ASN A 71 11.22 -33.25 6.39
C ASN A 71 10.53 -32.12 5.59
N GLN A 72 9.20 -32.03 5.65
CA GLN A 72 8.47 -30.94 5.02
C GLN A 72 8.62 -29.66 5.86
N PRO A 73 8.76 -28.49 5.21
CA PRO A 73 8.93 -27.26 5.94
C PRO A 73 7.64 -26.87 6.65
N PHE A 74 7.76 -26.30 7.85
CA PHE A 74 6.62 -25.95 8.70
C PHE A 74 5.59 -25.04 8.02
N TRP A 75 6.04 -24.15 7.11
CA TRP A 75 5.15 -23.28 6.37
C TRP A 75 4.24 -24.08 5.43
N TYR A 76 4.74 -25.16 4.84
CA TYR A 76 3.99 -26.03 3.93
C TYR A 76 3.06 -27.00 4.67
N LEU A 77 3.35 -27.32 5.93
CA LEU A 77 2.43 -28.12 6.75
C LEU A 77 1.24 -27.28 7.25
N ASN A 78 1.50 -26.02 7.63
CA ASN A 78 0.52 -25.15 8.29
C ASN A 78 -0.13 -24.12 7.36
N TRP A 79 0.17 -24.14 6.06
CA TRP A 79 -0.29 -23.10 5.12
C TRP A 79 -1.81 -22.90 5.12
N ARG A 80 -2.61 -23.98 5.23
CA ARG A 80 -4.08 -23.90 5.27
C ARG A 80 -4.56 -23.08 6.47
N GLN A 81 -3.96 -23.33 7.63
CA GLN A 81 -4.27 -22.57 8.85
C GLN A 81 -3.87 -21.10 8.72
N TYR A 82 -2.71 -20.81 8.11
CA TYR A 82 -2.30 -19.43 7.85
C TYR A 82 -3.22 -18.72 6.86
N GLU A 83 -3.73 -19.43 5.85
CA GLU A 83 -4.70 -18.90 4.89
C GLU A 83 -6.03 -18.56 5.58
N ASP A 84 -6.52 -19.45 6.43
CA ASP A 84 -7.75 -19.23 7.20
C ASP A 84 -7.61 -18.02 8.13
N PHE A 85 -6.45 -17.83 8.77
CA PHE A 85 -6.15 -16.64 9.56
C PHE A 85 -6.02 -15.36 8.73
N ARG A 86 -5.49 -15.44 7.51
CA ARG A 86 -5.42 -14.29 6.60
C ARG A 86 -6.82 -13.87 6.13
N ARG A 87 -7.71 -14.83 5.89
CA ARG A 87 -9.12 -14.58 5.53
C ARG A 87 -9.95 -14.10 6.71
N ASN A 88 -9.67 -14.60 7.91
CA ASN A 88 -10.39 -14.27 9.14
C ASN A 88 -9.41 -13.76 10.22
N PRO A 89 -8.87 -12.54 10.06
CA PRO A 89 -7.93 -11.99 11.03
C PRO A 89 -8.62 -11.82 12.39
N GLN A 90 -8.01 -12.36 13.44
CA GLN A 90 -8.47 -12.12 14.80
C GLN A 90 -8.23 -10.64 15.16
N ASN A 91 -9.33 -9.88 15.28
CA ASN A 91 -9.30 -8.49 15.66
C ASN A 91 -9.35 -8.37 17.20
N TRP A 92 -8.20 -8.17 17.82
CA TRP A 92 -8.15 -7.79 19.22
C TRP A 92 -8.54 -6.32 19.35
N PRO A 93 -9.38 -5.94 20.33
CA PRO A 93 -9.67 -4.53 20.58
C PRO A 93 -8.35 -3.82 20.87
N GLN A 94 -8.02 -2.85 20.01
CA GLN A 94 -6.84 -2.03 20.21
C GLN A 94 -7.04 -1.20 21.48
N ARG A 95 -5.99 -1.07 22.30
CA ARG A 95 -6.04 -0.15 23.45
C ARG A 95 -6.39 1.25 22.95
N PRO A 96 -7.37 1.95 23.56
CA PRO A 96 -7.72 3.29 23.13
C PRO A 96 -6.52 4.23 23.27
N ASN A 97 -6.37 5.13 22.31
CA ASN A 97 -5.29 6.11 22.31
C ASN A 97 -5.64 7.26 23.28
N ASN A 98 -4.90 7.34 24.39
CA ASN A 98 -5.07 8.39 25.40
C ASN A 98 -4.66 9.80 24.92
N PHE A 99 -4.04 9.93 23.74
CA PHE A 99 -3.54 11.20 23.20
C PHE A 99 -4.53 11.93 22.27
N ILE A 100 -5.68 11.33 21.92
CA ILE A 100 -6.68 11.94 21.00
C ILE A 100 -7.70 12.82 21.76
N GLY A 101 -7.58 12.95 23.09
CA GLY A 101 -8.56 13.60 23.96
C GLY A 101 -8.11 14.90 24.64
N PHE A 102 -7.35 15.76 23.97
CA PHE A 102 -7.04 17.13 24.43
C PHE A 102 -7.65 18.17 23.50
#